data_AF-A0A2E0ZJP2-F1
#
_entry.id   AF-A0A2E0ZJP2-F1
#
_cell.length_a   1.000
_cell.length_b   1.000
_cell.length_c   1.000
_cell.angle_alpha   90.00
_cell.angle_beta   90.00
_cell.angle_gamma   90.00
#
_symmetry.space_group_name_H-M   'P 1'
#
loop_
_entity.id
_entity.type
_entity.pdbx_description
1 polymer ?
#
loop_
_entity_poly.entity_id
_entity_poly.type
_entity_poly.pdbx_seq_one_letter_code
_entity_poly.pdbx_strand_id
1 'polypeptide(L)'
;MSQVRYVRATHENGRFRPFPSEAYQFWREYGWIVGEVLRLEQGTTFAEIVSACEEYLLEHPESDMLLPLNEQHLAWCLIKLLDYGMAVPIVATVDPT
;
A
#
# COMPACT_ATOMS: atom_id res chain seq x y z
N MET A 1 -0.36 -23.11 -1.08
CA MET A 1 -1.67 -22.40 -1.17
C MET A 1 -1.45 -21.09 -1.89
N SER A 2 -2.37 -20.63 -2.73
CA SER A 2 -2.23 -19.32 -3.38
C SER A 2 -2.56 -18.22 -2.38
N GLN A 3 -1.67 -17.24 -2.21
CA GLN A 3 -1.89 -16.11 -1.32
C GLN A 3 -1.97 -14.81 -2.14
N VAL A 4 -2.98 -13.99 -1.86
CA VAL A 4 -3.09 -12.65 -2.45
C VAL A 4 -2.04 -11.75 -1.82
N ARG A 5 -1.27 -11.09 -2.67
CA ARG A 5 -0.29 -10.08 -2.32
C ARG A 5 -0.55 -8.82 -3.13
N TYR A 6 0.00 -7.69 -2.70
CA TYR A 6 -0.21 -6.39 -3.32
C TYR A 6 1.14 -5.79 -3.67
N VAL A 7 1.23 -5.16 -4.84
CA VAL A 7 2.41 -4.39 -5.26
C VAL A 7 2.00 -2.97 -5.61
N ARG A 8 2.96 -2.05 -5.48
CA ARG A 8 2.82 -0.66 -5.91
C ARG A 8 2.86 -0.59 -7.43
N ALA A 9 1.85 0.04 -8.03
CA ALA A 9 1.69 0.16 -9.48
C ALA A 9 1.94 1.59 -9.98
N THR A 10 2.60 2.42 -9.18
CA THR A 10 2.87 3.83 -9.51
C THR A 10 3.98 4.02 -10.53
N HIS A 11 4.73 2.97 -10.85
CA HIS A 11 5.81 3.01 -11.83
C HIS A 11 5.68 1.88 -12.85
N GLU A 12 6.08 2.17 -14.08
CA GLU A 12 6.20 1.22 -15.18
C GLU A 12 7.56 1.44 -15.86
N ASN A 13 8.37 0.38 -15.98
CA ASN A 13 9.74 0.47 -16.53
C ASN A 13 10.61 1.54 -15.84
N GLY A 14 10.49 1.68 -14.51
CA GLY A 14 11.22 2.67 -13.71
C GLY A 14 10.73 4.12 -13.86
N ARG A 15 9.70 4.37 -14.68
CA ARG A 15 9.10 5.69 -14.85
C ARG A 15 7.80 5.80 -14.09
N PHE A 16 7.61 6.95 -13.46
CA PHE A 16 6.37 7.26 -12.79
C PHE A 16 5.19 7.31 -13.77
N ARG A 17 4.10 6.63 -13.45
CA ARG A 17 2.87 6.53 -14.25
C ARG A 17 1.93 7.69 -13.91
N PRO A 18 1.26 8.32 -14.89
CA PRO A 18 0.26 9.35 -14.61
C PRO A 18 -1.01 8.75 -13.99
N PHE A 19 -1.55 9.42 -12.97
CA PHE A 19 -2.84 9.11 -12.35
C PHE A 19 -3.80 10.32 -12.39
N PRO A 20 -5.12 10.12 -12.19
CA PRO A 20 -6.06 11.22 -12.00
C PRO A 20 -5.69 12.06 -10.77
N SER A 21 -6.05 13.35 -10.79
CA SER A 21 -5.79 14.26 -9.67
C SER A 21 -6.43 13.79 -8.37
N GLU A 22 -7.60 13.15 -8.40
CA GLU A 22 -8.23 12.62 -7.18
C GLU A 22 -7.42 11.49 -6.55
N ALA A 23 -6.73 10.68 -7.35
CA ALA A 23 -5.88 9.61 -6.83
C ALA A 23 -4.67 10.16 -6.07
N TYR A 24 -4.04 11.23 -6.57
CA TYR A 24 -2.96 11.93 -5.86
C TYR A 24 -3.44 12.59 -4.58
N GLN A 25 -4.59 13.24 -4.64
CA GLN A 25 -5.17 13.90 -3.48
C GLN A 25 -5.46 12.86 -2.39
N PHE A 26 -6.10 11.76 -2.76
CA PHE A 26 -6.37 10.65 -1.86
C PHE A 26 -5.10 10.07 -1.26
N TRP A 27 -4.10 9.77 -2.10
CA TRP A 27 -2.83 9.23 -1.63
C TRP A 27 -2.18 10.19 -0.62
N ARG A 28 -2.08 11.48 -0.94
CA ARG A 28 -1.45 12.47 -0.04
C ARG A 28 -2.20 12.65 1.28
N GLU A 29 -3.53 12.62 1.27
CA GLU A 29 -4.36 12.93 2.44
C GLU A 29 -4.62 11.71 3.33
N TYR A 30 -4.68 10.51 2.74
CA TYR A 30 -5.11 9.29 3.44
C TYR A 30 -4.24 8.08 3.14
N GLY A 31 -3.94 7.85 1.85
CA GLY A 31 -3.32 6.61 1.39
C GLY A 31 -1.81 6.55 1.48
N TRP A 32 -1.14 7.60 1.97
CA TRP A 32 0.30 7.79 1.79
C TRP A 32 1.08 6.65 2.43
N ILE A 33 0.76 6.29 3.68
CA ILE A 33 1.49 5.28 4.44
C ILE A 33 1.38 3.90 3.79
N VAL A 34 0.18 3.50 3.35
CA VAL A 34 -0.03 2.24 2.62
C VAL A 34 0.73 2.27 1.28
N GLY A 35 0.73 3.41 0.59
CA GLY A 35 1.46 3.58 -0.66
C GLY A 35 2.99 3.52 -0.52
N GLU A 36 3.53 3.97 0.62
CA GLU A 36 4.97 3.95 0.91
C GLU A 36 5.48 2.55 1.26
N VAL A 37 4.72 1.77 2.05
CA VAL A 37 5.12 0.40 2.44
C VAL A 37 5.00 -0.62 1.30
N LEU A 38 4.15 -0.34 0.31
CA LEU A 38 4.03 -1.18 -0.88
C LEU A 38 5.29 -1.08 -1.77
N ARG A 39 5.85 -2.24 -2.14
CA ARG A 39 7.02 -2.32 -3.03
C ARG A 39 6.60 -2.51 -4.49
N LEU A 40 7.46 -2.10 -5.42
CA LEU A 40 7.19 -2.20 -6.86
C LEU A 40 7.18 -3.65 -7.37
N GLU A 41 8.13 -4.46 -6.89
CA GLU A 41 8.36 -5.80 -7.44
C GLU A 41 8.07 -6.91 -6.42
N GLN A 42 8.14 -6.61 -5.13
CA GLN A 42 7.90 -7.56 -4.07
C GLN A 42 6.45 -7.43 -3.56
N GLY A 43 5.65 -8.47 -3.79
CA GLY A 43 4.29 -8.52 -3.27
C GLY A 43 4.25 -8.66 -1.76
N THR A 44 3.42 -7.83 -1.14
CA THR A 44 3.20 -7.76 0.32
C THR A 44 1.76 -8.20 0.64
N THR A 45 1.58 -9.03 1.64
CA THR A 45 0.26 -9.43 2.15
C THR A 45 -0.36 -8.31 2.97
N PHE A 46 -1.67 -8.38 3.23
CA PHE A 46 -2.31 -7.35 4.05
C PHE A 46 -1.76 -7.31 5.49
N ALA A 47 -1.50 -8.47 6.09
CA ALA A 47 -0.89 -8.53 7.43
C ALA A 47 0.50 -7.87 7.47
N GLU A 48 1.33 -8.11 6.45
CA GLU A 48 2.64 -7.47 6.33
C GLU A 48 2.53 -5.95 6.09
N ILE A 49 1.50 -5.48 5.37
CA ILE A 49 1.23 -4.04 5.22
C ILE A 49 0.88 -3.42 6.57
N VAL A 50 0.04 -4.07 7.38
CA VAL A 50 -0.31 -3.58 8.72
C VAL A 50 0.94 -3.45 9.58
N SER A 51 1.75 -4.52 9.67
CA SER A 51 2.99 -4.49 10.45
C SER A 51 3.97 -3.43 9.95
N ALA A 52 4.15 -3.28 8.64
CA ALA A 52 5.04 -2.27 8.07
C ALA A 52 4.56 -0.83 8.34
N CYS A 53 3.24 -0.59 8.34
CA CYS A 53 2.69 0.71 8.70
C CYS A 53 2.92 1.02 10.19
N GLU A 54 2.75 0.03 11.07
CA GLU A 54 3.02 0.17 12.50
C GLU A 54 4.50 0.48 12.76
N GLU A 55 5.42 -0.26 12.11
CA GLU A 55 6.87 -0.01 12.18
C GLU A 55 7.22 1.40 11.69
N TYR A 56 6.65 1.83 10.56
CA TYR A 56 6.91 3.16 10.01
C TYR A 56 6.53 4.29 10.97
N LEU A 57 5.38 4.19 11.65
CA LEU A 57 4.95 5.20 12.62
C LEU A 57 5.83 5.24 13.87
N LEU A 58 6.34 4.09 14.30
CA LEU A 58 7.30 4.03 15.41
C LEU A 58 8.62 4.70 15.05
N GLU A 59 9.06 4.59 13.80
CA GLU A 59 10.27 5.25 13.29
C GLU A 59 10.08 6.75 13.00
N HIS A 60 8.84 7.16 12.71
CA HIS A 60 8.47 8.52 12.31
C HIS A 60 7.31 9.08 13.15
N PRO A 61 7.49 9.30 14.47
CA PRO A 61 6.42 9.74 15.37
C PRO A 61 5.83 11.12 15.01
N GLU A 62 6.55 11.95 14.27
CA GLU A 62 6.06 13.21 13.71
C GLU A 62 4.98 13.03 12.64
N SER A 63 4.89 11.84 12.04
CA SER A 63 3.91 11.49 11.01
C SER A 63 2.55 11.07 11.59
N ASP A 64 2.47 10.87 12.91
CA ASP A 64 1.27 10.42 13.64
C ASP A 64 0.17 11.51 13.73
N MET A 65 0.38 12.67 13.13
CA MET A 65 -0.47 13.85 13.30
C MET A 65 -1.79 13.85 12.52
N LEU A 66 -2.16 12.82 11.75
CA LEU A 66 -3.29 12.96 10.82
C LEU A 66 -4.53 12.10 11.08
N LEU A 67 -4.46 10.82 11.44
CA LEU A 67 -5.67 10.01 11.75
C LEU A 67 -5.29 8.78 12.60
N PRO A 68 -6.21 8.25 13.44
CA PRO A 68 -5.99 6.97 14.12
C PRO A 68 -5.83 5.85 13.08
N LEU A 69 -4.60 5.36 12.94
CA LEU A 69 -4.24 4.24 12.09
C LEU A 69 -4.67 2.95 12.77
N ASN A 70 -5.75 2.36 12.26
CA ASN A 70 -6.20 1.03 12.64
C ASN A 70 -6.34 0.16 11.38
N GLU A 71 -6.47 -1.15 11.58
CA GLU A 71 -6.57 -2.12 10.49
C GLU A 71 -7.70 -1.80 9.49
N GLN A 72 -8.85 -1.30 9.96
CA GLN A 72 -9.97 -0.93 9.10
C GLN A 72 -9.64 0.27 8.20
N HIS A 73 -8.93 1.27 8.74
CA HIS A 73 -8.47 2.42 7.98
C HIS A 73 -7.43 2.00 6.92
N LEU A 74 -6.48 1.15 7.31
CA LEU A 74 -5.47 0.61 6.38
C LEU A 74 -6.10 -0.23 5.26
N ALA A 75 -7.10 -1.04 5.58
CA ALA A 75 -7.88 -1.79 4.60
C ALA A 75 -8.61 -0.87 3.63
N TRP A 76 -9.26 0.18 4.13
CA TRP A 76 -9.93 1.18 3.28
C TRP A 76 -8.95 1.91 2.37
N CYS A 77 -7.79 2.31 2.89
CA CYS A 77 -6.72 2.92 2.09
C CYS A 77 -6.24 1.98 0.98
N LEU A 78 -5.98 0.71 1.29
CA LEU A 78 -5.57 -0.28 0.30
C LEU A 78 -6.64 -0.47 -0.79
N ILE A 79 -7.92 -0.60 -0.41
CA ILE A 79 -9.04 -0.71 -1.36
C ILE A 79 -9.08 0.50 -2.29
N LYS A 80 -8.92 1.72 -1.76
CA LYS A 80 -8.92 2.92 -2.58
C LYS A 80 -7.71 3.02 -3.50
N LEU A 81 -6.53 2.59 -3.06
CA LEU A 81 -5.36 2.52 -3.93
C LEU A 81 -5.53 1.49 -5.05
N LEU A 82 -6.26 0.39 -4.79
CA LEU A 82 -6.66 -0.58 -5.80
C LEU A 82 -7.67 0.03 -6.79
N ASP A 83 -8.68 0.75 -6.30
CA ASP A 83 -9.68 1.46 -7.14
C ASP A 83 -8.99 2.43 -8.12
N TYR A 84 -7.97 3.17 -7.65
CA TYR A 84 -7.20 4.10 -8.47
C TYR A 84 -6.10 3.45 -9.32
N GLY A 85 -5.87 2.14 -9.16
CA GLY A 85 -4.80 1.40 -9.84
C GLY A 85 -3.38 1.81 -9.40
N MET A 86 -3.25 2.46 -8.24
CA MET A 86 -1.96 2.78 -7.61
C MET A 86 -1.36 1.57 -6.87
N ALA A 87 -2.19 0.58 -6.54
CA ALA A 87 -1.80 -0.76 -6.12
C ALA A 87 -2.46 -1.80 -7.04
N VAL A 88 -1.86 -2.98 -7.16
CA VAL A 88 -2.47 -4.11 -7.88
C VAL A 88 -2.31 -5.42 -7.09
N PRO A 89 -3.31 -6.31 -7.11
CA PRO A 89 -3.20 -7.62 -6.50
C PRO A 89 -2.42 -8.56 -7.42
N ILE A 90 -1.54 -9.36 -6.83
CA ILE A 90 -0.86 -10.47 -7.49
C ILE A 90 -1.16 -11.76 -6.73
N VAL A 91 -1.25 -12.87 -7.46
CA VAL A 91 -1.42 -14.21 -6.87
C VAL A 91 -0.06 -14.87 -6.86
N ALA A 92 0.55 -14.99 -5.69
CA ALA A 92 1.78 -15.74 -5.53
C ALA A 92 1.45 -17.21 -5.22
N THR A 93 2.02 -18.12 -6.00
CA THR A 93 2.03 -19.55 -5.67
C THR A 93 3.04 -19.79 -4.57
N VAL A 94 2.57 -20.14 -3.37
CA VAL A 94 3.45 -20.57 -2.29
C VAL A 94 3.83 -22.02 -2.56
N ASP A 95 5.09 -22.26 -2.92
CA ASP A 95 5.63 -23.62 -3.03
C ASP A 95 5.53 -24.31 -1.66
N PRO A 96 4.99 -25.53 -1.59
CA PRO A 96 4.98 -26.29 -0.36
C PRO A 96 6.41 -26.77 -0.06
N THR A 97 7.07 -26.12 0.90
CA THR A 97 8.25 -26.68 1.59
C THR A 97 7.86 -27.89 2.43
#